data_AF-A0A087TD85-F1
#
_entry.id   AF-A0A087TD85-F1
#
_cell.length_a   1.000
_cell.length_b   1.000
_cell.length_c   1.000
_cell.angle_alpha   90.00
_cell.angle_beta   90.00
_cell.angle_gamma   90.00
#
_symmetry.space_group_name_H-M   'P 1'
#
loop_
_entity.id
_entity.type
_entity.pdbx_description
1 polymer ?
#
loop_
_entity_poly.entity_id
_entity_poly.type
_entity_poly.pdbx_seq_one_letter_code
_entity_poly.pdbx_strand_id
1 'polypeptide(L)'
;MCIITLAIIYKLKVQINPPGRNMWRKSLNLLKNVDVISFICILFVLGTTWNFTKNFTNWFLVELNTPGILFGLIPAVNGMYGIPFLMTSKWWVQKIGSPNIFVLALLGYVCSAIGYSFLFNPWYSLLLEATSVFTFHLLWVTVILHSHKIAPEGMTATVISTAGGIHFNIGKGSGSLIGGLIMDSFGGRLAYRVIAVICLISAVMYGIYIYIRRIYFTENHDIKNRDADENHENAKESKEIHCLKNKI
;
A
#
# COMPACT_ATOMS: atom_id res chain seq x y z
N MET A 1 10.83 -8.43 -28.48
CA MET A 1 10.70 -8.41 -27.01
C MET A 1 11.01 -9.77 -26.39
N CYS A 2 10.32 -10.87 -26.77
CA CYS A 2 10.53 -12.20 -26.17
C CYS A 2 11.97 -12.76 -26.28
N ILE A 3 12.64 -12.58 -27.42
CA ILE A 3 14.03 -13.07 -27.64
C ILE A 3 15.05 -12.29 -26.79
N ILE A 4 14.82 -10.98 -26.66
CA ILE A 4 15.68 -10.07 -25.87
C ILE A 4 15.54 -10.41 -24.38
N THR A 5 14.32 -10.65 -23.90
CA THR A 5 14.09 -11.12 -22.53
C THR A 5 14.71 -12.49 -22.28
N LEU A 6 14.66 -13.40 -23.25
CA LEU A 6 15.28 -14.73 -23.13
C LEU A 6 16.81 -14.62 -23.02
N ALA A 7 17.43 -13.77 -23.83
CA ALA A 7 18.88 -13.53 -23.81
C ALA A 7 19.35 -12.89 -22.50
N ILE A 8 18.55 -11.98 -21.92
CA ILE A 8 18.84 -11.35 -20.62
C ILE A 8 18.73 -12.37 -19.48
N ILE A 9 17.69 -13.22 -19.48
CA ILE A 9 17.51 -14.28 -18.48
C ILE A 9 18.66 -15.29 -18.54
N TYR A 10 19.12 -15.63 -19.74
CA TYR A 10 20.24 -16.56 -19.92
C TYR A 10 21.57 -16.00 -19.40
N LYS A 11 21.77 -14.68 -19.45
CA LYS A 11 22.96 -14.01 -18.90
C LYS A 11 22.85 -13.68 -17.41
N LEU A 12 21.66 -13.76 -16.83
CA LEU A 12 21.45 -13.46 -15.41
C LEU A 12 21.95 -14.65 -14.58
N LYS A 13 23.15 -14.52 -14.02
CA LYS A 13 23.67 -15.46 -13.02
C LYS A 13 22.88 -15.26 -11.73
N VAL A 14 21.74 -15.93 -11.62
CA VAL A 14 20.88 -15.89 -10.44
C VAL A 14 21.68 -16.44 -9.27
N GLN A 15 22.04 -15.58 -8.31
CA GLN A 15 22.55 -16.02 -7.02
C GLN A 15 21.38 -16.64 -6.26
N ILE A 16 21.20 -17.95 -6.44
CA ILE A 16 20.23 -18.74 -5.70
C ILE A 16 20.82 -18.92 -4.30
N ASN A 17 20.46 -18.03 -3.37
CA ASN A 17 20.62 -18.35 -1.96
C ASN A 17 19.80 -19.61 -1.70
N PRO A 18 20.41 -20.69 -1.18
CA PRO A 18 19.74 -21.98 -1.07
C PRO A 18 18.44 -21.82 -0.26
N PRO A 19 17.31 -22.39 -0.72
CA PRO A 19 16.05 -22.27 -0.02
C PRO A 19 16.22 -22.83 1.40
N GLY A 20 16.07 -21.99 2.41
CA GLY A 20 16.15 -22.43 3.80
C GLY A 20 15.13 -23.54 4.02
N ARG A 21 15.56 -24.69 4.55
CA ARG A 21 14.63 -25.74 5.02
C ARG A 21 13.57 -25.05 5.89
N ASN A 22 12.29 -25.15 5.50
CA ASN A 22 11.11 -24.53 6.13
C ASN A 22 10.60 -23.19 5.57
N MET A 23 11.00 -22.77 4.36
CA MET A 23 10.51 -21.52 3.73
C MET A 23 8.96 -21.41 3.68
N TRP A 24 8.26 -22.48 3.28
CA TRP A 24 6.79 -22.47 3.22
C TRP A 24 6.11 -22.34 4.59
N ARG A 25 6.66 -22.96 5.65
CA ARG A 25 6.15 -22.78 7.02
C ARG A 25 6.35 -21.35 7.52
N LYS A 26 7.49 -20.73 7.20
CA LYS A 26 7.75 -19.32 7.54
C LYS A 26 6.78 -18.38 6.82
N SER A 27 6.49 -18.61 5.55
CA SER A 27 5.46 -17.84 4.81
C SER A 27 4.05 -18.01 5.39
N LEU A 28 3.66 -19.24 5.76
CA LEU A 28 2.38 -19.53 6.41
C LEU A 28 2.29 -18.90 7.80
N ASN A 29 3.40 -18.84 8.54
CA ASN A 29 3.43 -18.15 9.83
C ASN A 29 3.40 -16.63 9.66
N LEU A 30 3.96 -16.09 8.57
CA LEU A 30 3.85 -14.68 8.22
C LEU A 30 2.39 -14.26 7.98
N LEU A 31 1.62 -15.12 7.30
CA LEU A 31 0.19 -14.91 7.05
C LEU A 31 -0.66 -14.92 8.32
N LYS A 32 -0.16 -15.46 9.45
CA LYS A 32 -0.86 -15.41 10.74
C LYS A 32 -0.69 -14.08 11.46
N ASN A 33 0.26 -13.23 11.05
CA ASN A 33 0.43 -11.92 11.65
C ASN A 33 -0.70 -10.98 11.20
N VAL A 34 -1.40 -10.38 12.16
CA VAL A 34 -2.49 -9.43 11.92
C VAL A 34 -2.06 -8.28 11.01
N ASP A 35 -0.80 -7.85 11.12
CA ASP A 35 -0.23 -6.81 10.25
C ASP A 35 -0.20 -7.21 8.77
N VAL A 36 0.17 -8.45 8.47
CA VAL A 36 0.29 -8.96 7.10
C VAL A 36 -1.09 -9.14 6.49
N ILE A 37 -2.07 -9.61 7.28
CA ILE A 37 -3.47 -9.69 6.85
C ILE A 37 -4.00 -8.30 6.52
N SER A 38 -3.78 -7.32 7.41
CA SER A 38 -4.21 -5.93 7.17
C SER A 38 -3.59 -5.33 5.90
N PHE A 39 -2.31 -5.62 5.66
CA PHE A 39 -1.57 -5.21 4.46
C PHE A 39 -2.11 -5.85 3.19
N ILE A 40 -2.45 -7.14 3.23
CA ILE A 40 -3.07 -7.86 2.10
C ILE A 40 -4.47 -7.31 1.80
N CYS A 41 -5.29 -7.09 2.83
CA CYS A 41 -6.63 -6.54 2.67
C CYS A 41 -6.61 -5.14 2.05
N ILE A 42 -5.73 -4.24 2.50
CA ILE A 42 -5.65 -2.90 1.92
C ILE A 42 -5.14 -2.92 0.49
N LEU A 43 -4.16 -3.78 0.18
CA LEU A 43 -3.65 -3.98 -1.18
C LEU A 43 -4.72 -4.49 -2.14
N PHE A 44 -5.59 -5.38 -1.65
CA PHE A 44 -6.73 -5.88 -2.40
C PHE A 44 -7.69 -4.74 -2.74
N VAL A 45 -8.15 -3.95 -1.76
CA VAL A 45 -9.05 -2.81 -1.99
C VAL A 45 -8.42 -1.78 -2.93
N LEU A 46 -7.14 -1.46 -2.73
CA LEU A 46 -6.40 -0.53 -3.60
C LEU A 46 -6.28 -1.08 -5.03
N GLY A 47 -6.10 -2.39 -5.20
CA GLY A 47 -6.04 -3.05 -6.51
C GLY A 47 -7.39 -3.02 -7.23
N THR A 48 -8.47 -3.32 -6.52
CA THR A 48 -9.86 -3.24 -7.01
C THR A 48 -10.18 -1.81 -7.46
N THR A 49 -9.84 -0.82 -6.65
CA THR A 49 -10.07 0.60 -6.94
C THR A 49 -9.23 1.08 -8.12
N TRP A 50 -7.93 0.77 -8.13
CA TRP A 50 -7.03 1.16 -9.21
C TRP A 50 -7.49 0.61 -10.56
N ASN A 51 -7.89 -0.66 -10.59
CA ASN A 51 -8.43 -1.27 -11.79
C ASN A 51 -9.74 -0.63 -12.23
N PHE A 52 -10.64 -0.34 -11.28
CA PHE A 52 -11.88 0.34 -11.59
C PHE A 52 -11.60 1.68 -12.27
N THR A 53 -10.81 2.54 -11.63
CA THR A 53 -10.48 3.86 -12.18
C THR A 53 -9.80 3.72 -13.55
N LYS A 54 -8.84 2.83 -13.75
CA LYS A 54 -8.14 2.72 -15.04
C LYS A 54 -9.01 2.23 -16.20
N ASN A 55 -9.81 1.18 -16.00
CA ASN A 55 -10.60 0.61 -17.09
C ASN A 55 -11.86 1.43 -17.36
N PHE A 56 -12.56 1.84 -16.31
CA PHE A 56 -13.86 2.50 -16.43
C PHE A 56 -13.75 4.02 -16.64
N THR A 57 -12.62 4.67 -16.32
CA THR A 57 -12.42 6.10 -16.66
C THR A 57 -12.40 6.30 -18.16
N ASN A 58 -11.69 5.44 -18.89
CA ASN A 58 -11.66 5.53 -20.35
C ASN A 58 -13.05 5.35 -20.94
N TRP A 59 -13.82 4.37 -20.46
CA TRP A 59 -15.21 4.18 -20.86
C TRP A 59 -16.10 5.40 -20.55
N PHE A 60 -16.02 5.92 -19.33
CA PHE A 60 -16.78 7.09 -18.91
C PHE A 60 -16.44 8.36 -19.72
N LEU A 61 -15.17 8.52 -20.10
CA LEU A 61 -14.75 9.63 -20.97
C LEU A 61 -15.29 9.47 -22.39
N VAL A 62 -15.40 8.25 -22.91
CA VAL A 62 -16.06 7.98 -24.20
C VAL A 62 -17.54 8.39 -24.14
N GLU A 63 -18.24 8.01 -23.07
CA GLU A 63 -19.65 8.38 -22.87
C GLU A 63 -19.87 9.91 -22.80
N LEU A 64 -18.87 10.65 -22.32
CA LEU A 64 -18.89 12.13 -22.26
C LEU A 64 -18.56 12.82 -23.60
N ASN A 65 -18.47 12.09 -24.72
CA ASN A 65 -18.04 12.61 -26.03
C ASN A 65 -16.67 13.31 -26.00
N THR A 66 -15.74 12.75 -25.22
CA THR A 66 -14.38 13.31 -25.09
C THR A 66 -13.59 13.17 -26.41
N PRO A 67 -12.88 14.21 -26.87
CA PRO A 67 -12.06 14.11 -28.08
C PRO A 67 -10.96 13.05 -27.96
N GLY A 68 -10.76 12.29 -29.04
CA GLY A 68 -9.84 11.15 -29.11
C GLY A 68 -8.40 11.43 -28.63
N ILE A 69 -7.94 12.68 -28.76
CA ILE A 69 -6.61 13.13 -28.35
C ILE A 69 -6.37 12.99 -26.83
N LEU A 70 -7.41 13.11 -25.99
CA LEU A 70 -7.27 13.02 -24.53
C LEU A 70 -6.86 11.60 -24.10
N PHE A 71 -7.31 10.57 -24.80
CA PHE A 71 -6.95 9.17 -24.48
C PHE A 71 -5.44 8.90 -24.64
N GLY A 72 -4.78 9.59 -25.57
CA GLY A 72 -3.32 9.53 -25.71
C GLY A 72 -2.58 10.50 -24.80
N LEU A 73 -3.17 11.68 -24.56
CA LEU A 73 -2.55 12.73 -23.74
C LEU A 73 -2.50 12.36 -22.26
N ILE A 74 -3.57 11.77 -21.72
CA ILE A 74 -3.65 11.34 -20.32
C ILE A 74 -2.46 10.43 -19.92
N PRO A 75 -2.20 9.28 -20.59
CA PRO A 75 -1.05 8.45 -20.25
C PRO A 75 0.30 9.12 -20.53
N ALA A 76 0.41 9.99 -21.54
CA ALA A 76 1.64 10.73 -21.82
C ALA A 76 2.02 11.68 -20.68
N VAL A 77 1.06 12.50 -20.23
CA VAL A 77 1.15 13.39 -19.07
C VAL A 77 1.54 12.57 -17.83
N ASN A 78 0.84 11.47 -17.55
CA ASN A 78 1.15 10.60 -16.43
C ASN A 78 2.59 10.07 -16.44
N GLY A 79 3.12 9.72 -17.61
CA GLY A 79 4.52 9.30 -17.76
C GLY A 79 5.51 10.42 -17.44
N MET A 80 5.22 11.64 -17.90
CA MET A 80 6.05 12.83 -17.64
C MET A 80 6.12 13.18 -16.16
N TYR A 81 4.98 13.16 -15.45
CA TYR A 81 4.93 13.47 -14.01
C TYR A 81 5.42 12.31 -13.12
N GLY A 82 5.33 11.07 -13.60
CA GLY A 82 5.72 9.89 -12.83
C GLY A 82 7.20 9.84 -12.45
N ILE A 83 8.10 10.19 -13.39
CA ILE A 83 9.56 10.12 -13.20
C ILE A 83 10.06 11.07 -12.09
N PRO A 84 9.81 12.39 -12.14
CA PRO A 84 10.29 13.32 -11.11
C PRO A 84 9.68 12.99 -9.74
N PHE A 85 8.44 12.49 -9.73
CA PHE A 85 7.78 12.10 -8.49
C PHE A 85 8.40 10.83 -7.87
N LEU A 86 8.75 9.84 -8.69
CA LEU A 86 9.39 8.62 -8.19
C LEU A 86 10.72 8.92 -7.50
N MET A 87 11.48 9.92 -7.97
CA MET A 87 12.73 10.36 -7.33
C MET A 87 12.49 10.94 -5.93
N THR A 88 11.39 11.67 -5.73
CA THR A 88 11.04 12.29 -4.45
C THR A 88 10.25 11.35 -3.52
N SER A 89 9.73 10.23 -4.02
CA SER A 89 8.92 9.28 -3.26
C SER A 89 9.57 8.80 -1.97
N LYS A 90 10.88 8.53 -1.97
CA LYS A 90 11.61 8.08 -0.77
C LYS A 90 11.55 9.11 0.36
N TRP A 91 11.65 10.39 0.03
CA TRP A 91 11.54 11.49 1.00
C TRP A 91 10.15 11.52 1.63
N TRP A 92 9.10 11.37 0.81
CA TRP A 92 7.72 11.30 1.29
C TRP A 92 7.50 10.10 2.22
N VAL A 93 8.01 8.91 1.86
CA VAL A 93 7.86 7.70 2.69
C VAL A 93 8.58 7.82 4.03
N GLN A 94 9.78 8.42 4.04
CA GLN A 94 10.53 8.62 5.28
C GLN A 94 9.86 9.65 6.20
N LYS A 95 9.28 10.71 5.64
CA LYS A 95 8.67 11.80 6.42
C LYS A 95 7.29 11.45 6.98
N ILE A 96 6.44 10.79 6.20
CA ILE A 96 5.05 10.49 6.57
C ILE A 96 4.91 9.16 7.31
N GLY A 97 5.81 8.21 7.03
CA GLY A 97 5.77 6.85 7.54
C GLY A 97 4.92 5.92 6.68
N SER A 98 5.35 4.65 6.55
CA SER A 98 4.69 3.66 5.69
C SER A 98 3.19 3.46 5.94
N PRO A 99 2.68 3.37 7.20
CA PRO A 99 1.26 3.11 7.44
C PRO A 99 0.35 4.26 6.97
N ASN A 100 0.79 5.51 7.21
CA ASN A 100 0.01 6.70 6.88
C ASN A 100 -0.12 6.93 5.37
N ILE A 101 0.84 6.44 4.59
CA ILE A 101 0.78 6.55 3.13
C ILE A 101 -0.32 5.67 2.54
N PHE A 102 -0.61 4.51 3.11
CA PHE A 102 -1.73 3.70 2.63
C PHE A 102 -3.07 4.44 2.82
N VAL A 103 -3.24 5.14 3.95
CA VAL A 103 -4.42 6.00 4.19
C VAL A 103 -4.45 7.16 3.19
N LEU A 104 -3.33 7.86 3.01
CA LEU A 104 -3.22 8.95 2.04
C LEU A 104 -3.53 8.46 0.62
N ALA A 105 -3.13 7.23 0.29
CA ALA A 105 -3.40 6.64 -1.00
C ALA A 105 -4.89 6.36 -1.20
N LEU A 106 -5.56 5.76 -0.21
CA LEU A 106 -7.01 5.58 -0.24
C LEU A 106 -7.75 6.92 -0.35
N LEU A 107 -7.35 7.93 0.41
CA LEU A 107 -7.94 9.27 0.33
C LEU A 107 -7.72 9.93 -1.04
N GLY A 108 -6.53 9.77 -1.63
CA GLY A 108 -6.25 10.24 -2.98
C GLY A 108 -7.20 9.60 -4.01
N TYR A 109 -7.44 8.29 -3.90
CA TYR A 109 -8.41 7.60 -4.76
C TYR A 109 -9.85 8.08 -4.52
N VAL A 110 -10.25 8.35 -3.28
CA VAL A 110 -11.56 8.94 -2.96
C VAL A 110 -11.71 10.31 -3.63
N CYS A 111 -10.71 11.19 -3.48
CA CYS A 111 -10.72 12.52 -4.10
C CYS A 111 -10.86 12.43 -5.62
N SER A 112 -10.09 11.54 -6.27
CA SER A 112 -10.20 11.33 -7.71
C SER A 112 -11.57 10.79 -8.12
N ALA A 113 -12.10 9.77 -7.43
CA ALA A 113 -13.40 9.18 -7.74
C ALA A 113 -14.56 10.19 -7.56
N ILE A 114 -14.53 10.99 -6.50
CA ILE A 114 -15.49 12.09 -6.30
C ILE A 114 -15.33 13.13 -7.41
N GLY A 115 -14.09 13.49 -7.77
CA GLY A 115 -13.80 14.40 -8.88
C GLY A 115 -14.40 13.93 -10.20
N TYR A 116 -14.30 12.64 -10.52
CA TYR A 116 -14.93 12.05 -11.71
C TYR A 116 -16.46 12.09 -11.64
N SER A 117 -17.06 11.96 -10.45
CA SER A 117 -18.52 12.06 -10.28
C SER A 117 -19.06 13.45 -10.65
N PHE A 118 -18.30 14.51 -10.34
CA PHE A 118 -18.63 15.90 -10.65
C PHE A 118 -18.02 16.40 -11.97
N LEU A 119 -17.45 15.50 -12.79
CA LEU A 119 -16.84 15.88 -14.05
C LEU A 119 -17.93 16.31 -15.05
N PHE A 120 -17.87 17.56 -15.48
CA PHE A 120 -18.66 18.12 -16.58
C PHE A 120 -17.79 18.41 -17.80
N ASN A 121 -16.55 18.89 -17.57
CA ASN A 121 -15.60 19.21 -18.61
C ASN A 121 -14.48 18.14 -18.66
N PRO A 122 -14.26 17.49 -19.81
CA PRO A 122 -13.30 16.39 -19.93
C PRO A 122 -11.84 16.81 -19.72
N TRP A 123 -11.48 18.08 -19.88
CA TRP A 123 -10.11 18.55 -19.68
C TRP A 123 -9.62 18.41 -18.23
N TYR A 124 -10.52 18.47 -17.24
CA TYR A 124 -10.16 18.25 -15.83
C TYR A 124 -9.79 16.79 -15.52
N SER A 125 -10.12 15.84 -16.40
CA SER A 125 -9.71 14.44 -16.25
C SER A 125 -8.20 14.27 -16.21
N LEU A 126 -7.44 15.16 -16.88
CA LEU A 126 -5.97 15.15 -16.86
C LEU A 126 -5.43 15.36 -15.44
N LEU A 127 -6.01 16.31 -14.70
CA LEU A 127 -5.56 16.65 -13.35
C LEU A 127 -5.94 15.57 -12.33
N LEU A 128 -7.15 15.02 -12.47
CA LEU A 128 -7.62 13.90 -11.63
C LEU A 128 -6.78 12.64 -11.86
N GLU A 129 -6.46 12.34 -13.11
CA GLU A 129 -5.62 11.20 -13.43
C GLU A 129 -4.18 11.41 -12.92
N ALA A 130 -3.62 12.61 -13.08
CA ALA A 130 -2.28 12.92 -12.56
C ALA A 130 -2.18 12.70 -11.05
N THR A 131 -3.21 13.11 -10.29
CA THR A 131 -3.28 12.89 -8.84
C THR A 131 -3.38 11.41 -8.50
N SER A 132 -4.19 10.65 -9.24
CA SER A 132 -4.35 9.21 -9.07
C SER A 132 -3.04 8.45 -9.33
N VAL A 133 -2.29 8.88 -10.35
CA VAL A 133 -1.00 8.31 -10.71
C VAL A 133 0.08 8.64 -9.69
N PHE A 134 0.10 9.87 -9.17
CA PHE A 134 0.96 10.26 -8.06
C PHE A 134 0.75 9.32 -6.86
N THR A 135 -0.51 9.17 -6.45
CA THR A 135 -0.88 8.30 -5.34
C THR A 135 -0.48 6.85 -5.57
N PHE A 136 -0.67 6.33 -6.79
CA PHE A 136 -0.28 4.97 -7.16
C PHE A 136 1.22 4.73 -7.01
N HIS A 137 2.06 5.65 -7.48
CA HIS A 137 3.52 5.50 -7.38
C HIS A 137 3.97 5.54 -5.91
N LEU A 138 3.42 6.46 -5.11
CA LEU A 138 3.75 6.57 -3.70
C LEU A 138 3.34 5.32 -2.91
N LEU A 139 2.16 4.79 -3.23
CA LEU A 139 1.68 3.51 -2.72
C LEU A 139 2.67 2.39 -3.04
N TRP A 140 3.08 2.22 -4.29
CA TRP A 140 3.96 1.12 -4.70
C TRP A 140 5.34 1.16 -4.07
N VAL A 141 5.92 2.36 -3.93
CA VAL A 141 7.17 2.55 -3.20
C VAL A 141 7.00 2.14 -1.73
N THR A 142 5.85 2.48 -1.14
CA THR A 142 5.53 2.11 0.24
C THR A 142 5.30 0.61 0.40
N VAL A 143 4.64 -0.05 -0.56
CA VAL A 143 4.44 -1.50 -0.60
C VAL A 143 5.79 -2.22 -0.61
N ILE A 144 6.73 -1.77 -1.43
CA ILE A 144 8.08 -2.34 -1.50
C ILE A 144 8.78 -2.16 -0.15
N LEU A 145 8.83 -0.93 0.37
CA LEU A 145 9.49 -0.64 1.65
C LEU A 145 8.86 -1.34 2.85
N HIS A 146 7.53 -1.50 2.85
CA HIS A 146 6.82 -2.25 3.88
C HIS A 146 7.09 -3.75 3.76
N SER A 147 7.10 -4.29 2.54
CA SER A 147 7.45 -5.69 2.27
C SER A 147 8.85 -6.02 2.76
N HIS A 148 9.82 -5.12 2.57
CA HIS A 148 11.17 -5.28 3.13
C HIS A 148 11.21 -5.33 4.66
N LYS A 149 10.27 -4.66 5.35
CA LYS A 149 10.20 -4.67 6.82
C LYS A 149 9.53 -5.91 7.38
N ILE A 150 8.51 -6.43 6.69
CA ILE A 150 7.75 -7.61 7.16
C ILE A 150 8.35 -8.93 6.67
N ALA A 151 9.15 -8.91 5.60
CA ALA A 151 9.71 -10.12 5.02
C ALA A 151 10.80 -10.71 5.92
N PRO A 152 10.77 -12.02 6.17
CA PRO A 152 11.88 -12.70 6.82
C PRO A 152 13.09 -12.74 5.87
N GLU A 153 14.29 -12.84 6.43
CA GLU A 153 15.54 -12.83 5.67
C GLU A 153 15.49 -13.79 4.46
N GLY A 154 15.80 -13.26 3.27
CA GLY A 154 15.79 -14.02 2.01
C GLY A 154 14.43 -14.19 1.33
N MET A 155 13.31 -13.67 1.89
CA MET A 155 11.96 -13.81 1.30
C MET A 155 11.32 -12.52 0.79
N THR A 156 12.05 -11.40 0.77
CA THR A 156 11.52 -10.12 0.31
C THR A 156 10.89 -10.19 -1.08
N ALA A 157 11.57 -10.86 -2.02
CA ALA A 157 11.08 -11.03 -3.38
C ALA A 157 9.73 -11.78 -3.40
N THR A 158 9.56 -12.78 -2.53
CA THR A 158 8.30 -13.53 -2.40
C THR A 158 7.19 -12.63 -1.88
N VAL A 159 7.43 -11.85 -0.81
CA VAL A 159 6.41 -10.95 -0.24
C VAL A 159 6.00 -9.88 -1.23
N ILE A 160 6.94 -9.24 -1.93
CA ILE A 160 6.65 -8.23 -2.97
C ILE A 160 5.86 -8.87 -4.13
N SER A 161 6.26 -10.07 -4.56
CA SER A 161 5.56 -10.80 -5.62
C SER A 161 4.14 -11.19 -5.22
N THR A 162 3.93 -11.62 -3.97
CA THR A 162 2.59 -11.92 -3.45
C THR A 162 1.73 -10.66 -3.35
N ALA A 163 2.28 -9.56 -2.83
CA ALA A 163 1.62 -8.26 -2.77
C ALA A 163 1.18 -7.77 -4.16
N GLY A 164 2.06 -7.88 -5.16
CA GLY A 164 1.71 -7.55 -6.54
C GLY A 164 0.77 -8.54 -7.20
N GLY A 165 0.86 -9.82 -6.84
CA GLY A 165 -0.10 -10.86 -7.20
C GLY A 165 -1.51 -10.44 -6.78
N ILE A 166 -1.68 -10.07 -5.52
CA ILE A 166 -2.96 -9.64 -4.96
C ILE A 166 -3.44 -8.34 -5.62
N HIS A 167 -2.58 -7.32 -5.75
CA HIS A 167 -2.98 -6.03 -6.29
C HIS A 167 -3.34 -6.09 -7.79
N PHE A 168 -2.46 -6.66 -8.62
CA PHE A 168 -2.60 -6.63 -10.08
C PHE A 168 -3.39 -7.80 -10.68
N ASN A 169 -3.64 -8.88 -9.92
CA ASN A 169 -4.42 -10.02 -10.42
C ASN A 169 -5.74 -10.14 -9.68
N ILE A 170 -5.72 -10.41 -8.37
CA ILE A 170 -6.94 -10.68 -7.60
C ILE A 170 -7.79 -9.40 -7.45
N GLY A 171 -7.16 -8.30 -7.03
CA GLY A 171 -7.78 -6.98 -6.94
C GLY A 171 -8.26 -6.50 -8.31
N LYS A 172 -7.42 -6.65 -9.33
CA LYS A 172 -7.77 -6.31 -10.72
C LYS A 172 -8.99 -7.09 -11.23
N GLY A 173 -8.98 -8.42 -11.08
CA GLY A 173 -10.06 -9.29 -11.51
C GLY A 173 -11.37 -9.01 -10.79
N SER A 174 -11.33 -8.93 -9.46
CA SER A 174 -12.51 -8.58 -8.64
C SER A 174 -13.05 -7.18 -8.97
N GLY A 175 -12.17 -6.20 -9.17
CA GLY A 175 -12.57 -4.84 -9.54
C GLY A 175 -13.19 -4.72 -10.92
N SER A 176 -12.76 -5.54 -11.89
CA SER A 176 -13.39 -5.58 -13.21
C SER A 176 -14.78 -6.19 -13.14
N LEU A 177 -14.95 -7.27 -12.37
CA LEU A 177 -16.25 -7.93 -12.21
C LEU A 177 -17.25 -7.02 -11.48
N ILE A 178 -16.89 -6.55 -10.29
CA ILE A 178 -17.75 -5.70 -9.47
C ILE A 178 -17.99 -4.36 -10.18
N GLY A 179 -16.93 -3.75 -10.71
CA GLY A 179 -17.00 -2.50 -11.44
C GLY A 179 -17.89 -2.57 -12.67
N GLY A 180 -17.77 -3.65 -13.46
CA GLY A 180 -18.56 -3.86 -14.66
C GLY A 180 -20.05 -3.96 -14.36
N LEU A 181 -20.43 -4.74 -13.36
CA LEU A 181 -21.82 -4.89 -12.95
C LEU A 181 -22.43 -3.57 -12.45
N ILE A 182 -21.67 -2.80 -11.66
CA ILE A 182 -22.14 -1.51 -11.14
C ILE A 182 -22.27 -0.49 -12.28
N MET A 183 -21.31 -0.45 -13.21
CA MET A 183 -21.32 0.47 -14.35
C MET A 183 -22.50 0.21 -15.27
N ASP A 184 -22.80 -1.07 -15.54
CA ASP A 184 -23.93 -1.50 -16.38
C ASP A 184 -25.28 -1.16 -15.74
N SER A 185 -25.42 -1.37 -14.43
CA SER A 185 -26.70 -1.18 -13.73
C SER A 185 -27.00 0.29 -13.36
N PHE A 186 -25.97 1.08 -13.00
CA PHE A 186 -26.15 2.41 -12.39
C PHE A 186 -25.47 3.55 -13.17
N GLY A 187 -24.79 3.24 -14.28
CA GLY A 187 -24.03 4.19 -15.07
C GLY A 187 -22.74 4.69 -14.40
N GLY A 188 -21.92 5.43 -15.16
CA GLY A 188 -20.59 5.84 -14.69
C GLY A 188 -20.59 6.73 -13.45
N ARG A 189 -21.42 7.78 -13.40
CA ARG A 189 -21.40 8.77 -12.29
C ARG A 189 -21.69 8.15 -10.93
N LEU A 190 -22.64 7.21 -10.87
CA LEU A 190 -23.02 6.56 -9.63
C LEU A 190 -21.99 5.48 -9.25
N ALA A 191 -21.44 4.76 -10.23
CA ALA A 191 -20.37 3.80 -10.01
C ALA A 191 -19.14 4.45 -9.34
N TYR A 192 -18.73 5.65 -9.78
CA TYR A 192 -17.66 6.41 -9.13
C TYR A 192 -17.98 6.78 -7.67
N ARG A 193 -19.24 7.09 -7.34
CA ARG A 193 -19.65 7.38 -5.95
C ARG A 193 -19.60 6.14 -5.08
N VAL A 194 -20.09 5.01 -5.57
CA VAL A 194 -20.06 3.73 -4.84
C VAL A 194 -18.62 3.34 -4.53
N ILE A 195 -17.72 3.42 -5.51
CA ILE A 195 -16.30 3.13 -5.32
C ILE A 195 -15.67 4.13 -4.34
N ALA A 196 -15.98 5.42 -4.44
CA ALA A 196 -15.51 6.42 -3.48
C ALA A 196 -15.94 6.09 -2.04
N VAL A 197 -17.19 5.65 -1.83
CA VAL A 197 -17.69 5.24 -0.51
C VAL A 197 -16.96 4.01 0.00
N ILE A 198 -16.74 2.99 -0.84
CA ILE A 198 -15.99 1.78 -0.46
C ILE A 198 -14.56 2.14 -0.06
N CYS A 199 -13.89 3.01 -0.83
CA CYS A 199 -12.55 3.48 -0.50
C CYS A 199 -12.52 4.30 0.79
N LEU A 200 -13.51 5.16 1.01
CA LEU A 200 -13.60 5.99 2.22
C LEU A 200 -13.82 5.13 3.46
N ILE A 201 -14.73 4.16 3.42
CA ILE A 201 -14.95 3.20 4.51
C ILE A 201 -13.64 2.45 4.79
N SER A 202 -12.97 1.97 3.75
CA SER A 202 -11.69 1.27 3.89
C SER A 202 -10.59 2.16 4.50
N ALA A 203 -10.55 3.44 4.12
CA ALA A 203 -9.61 4.43 4.67
C ALA A 203 -9.85 4.67 6.16
N VAL A 204 -11.13 4.82 6.56
CA VAL A 204 -11.52 5.02 7.95
C VAL A 204 -11.21 3.77 8.77
N MET A 205 -11.59 2.57 8.32
CA MET A 205 -11.28 1.33 9.03
C MET A 205 -9.78 1.14 9.22
N TYR A 206 -8.98 1.36 8.17
CA TYR A 206 -7.53 1.21 8.26
C TYR A 206 -6.87 2.33 9.11
N GLY A 207 -7.39 3.55 9.04
CA GLY A 207 -6.98 4.65 9.90
C GLY A 207 -7.24 4.38 11.38
N ILE A 208 -8.42 3.84 11.72
CA ILE A 208 -8.76 3.39 13.08
C ILE A 208 -7.82 2.27 13.52
N TYR A 209 -7.56 1.29 12.66
CA TYR A 209 -6.62 0.20 12.96
C TYR A 209 -5.21 0.74 13.28
N ILE A 210 -4.69 1.68 12.48
CA ILE A 210 -3.40 2.33 12.76
C ILE A 210 -3.44 3.10 14.07
N TYR A 211 -4.53 3.83 14.34
CA TYR A 211 -4.68 4.63 15.55
C TYR A 211 -4.66 3.75 16.80
N ILE A 212 -5.46 2.68 16.82
CA ILE A 212 -5.50 1.68 17.89
C ILE A 212 -4.11 1.08 18.07
N ARG A 213 -3.47 0.64 16.98
CA ARG A 213 -2.13 0.03 17.04
C ARG A 213 -1.08 0.99 17.59
N ARG A 214 -1.18 2.29 17.26
CA ARG A 214 -0.27 3.33 17.77
C ARG A 214 -0.44 3.52 19.28
N ILE A 215 -1.68 3.51 19.78
CA ILE A 215 -1.97 3.60 21.22
C ILE A 215 -1.40 2.38 21.96
N TYR A 216 -1.71 1.16 21.49
CA TYR A 216 -1.20 -0.07 22.10
C TYR A 216 0.33 -0.12 22.13
N PHE A 217 0.99 0.38 21.09
CA PHE A 217 2.45 0.41 21.04
C PHE A 217 3.04 1.42 22.03
N THR A 218 2.44 2.61 22.17
CA THR A 218 2.86 3.61 23.17
C THR A 218 2.66 3.08 24.59
N GLU A 219 1.48 2.51 24.89
CA GLU A 219 1.16 1.95 26.19
C GLU A 219 2.13 0.82 26.60
N ASN A 220 2.45 -0.08 25.67
CA ASN A 220 3.36 -1.20 25.95
C ASN A 220 4.83 -0.75 26.08
N HIS A 221 5.23 0.34 25.41
CA HIS A 221 6.55 0.94 25.58
C HIS A 221 6.67 1.64 26.94
N ASP A 222 5.62 2.31 27.40
CA ASP A 222 5.58 2.98 28.70
C ASP A 222 5.60 1.96 29.86
N ILE A 223 4.88 0.83 29.72
CA ILE A 223 4.94 -0.29 30.68
C ILE A 223 6.35 -0.87 30.75
N LYS A 224 6.97 -1.16 29.61
CA LYS A 224 8.32 -1.75 29.57
C LYS A 224 9.40 -0.82 30.15
N ASN A 225 9.27 0.49 29.96
CA ASN A 225 10.17 1.46 30.58
C ASN A 225 9.97 1.54 32.10
N ARG A 226 8.72 1.50 32.58
CA ARG A 226 8.44 1.42 34.03
C ARG A 226 9.03 0.16 34.66
N ASP A 227 8.85 -0.99 34.03
CA ASP A 227 9.44 -2.25 34.50
C ASP A 227 10.98 -2.19 34.50
N ALA A 228 11.60 -1.53 33.52
CA ALA A 228 13.05 -1.38 33.45
C ALA A 228 13.59 -0.46 34.55
N ASP A 229 12.88 0.64 34.85
CA ASP A 229 13.24 1.58 35.91
C ASP A 229 13.09 0.93 37.30
N GLU A 230 11.98 0.21 37.57
CA GLU A 230 11.78 -0.54 38.82
C GLU A 230 12.85 -1.61 39.04
N ASN A 231 13.22 -2.36 37.99
CA ASN A 231 14.28 -3.37 38.09
C ASN A 231 15.66 -2.75 38.37
N HIS A 232 15.92 -1.55 37.86
CA HIS A 232 17.19 -0.86 38.09
C HIS A 232 17.28 -0.26 39.50
N GLU A 233 16.16 0.19 40.06
CA GLU A 233 16.06 0.70 41.43
C GLU A 233 16.22 -0.44 42.46
N ASN A 234 15.50 -1.55 42.27
CA ASN A 234 15.63 -2.76 43.10
C ASN A 234 17.07 -3.33 43.09
N ALA A 235 17.77 -3.26 41.96
CA ALA A 235 19.16 -3.72 41.84
C ALA A 235 20.16 -2.81 42.58
N LYS A 236 19.89 -1.52 42.72
CA LYS A 236 20.71 -0.59 43.51
C LYS A 236 20.53 -0.83 45.01
N GLU A 237 19.28 -0.97 45.45
CA GLU A 237 18.95 -1.21 46.86
C GLU A 237 19.54 -2.54 47.36
N SER A 238 19.45 -3.61 46.54
CA SER A 238 20.06 -4.90 46.85
C SER A 238 21.60 -4.84 46.99
N LYS A 239 22.27 -4.01 46.18
CA LYS A 239 23.73 -3.78 46.28
C LYS A 239 24.12 -2.99 47.53
N GLU A 240 23.35 -1.98 47.91
CA GLU A 240 23.57 -1.23 49.15
C GLU A 240 23.42 -2.12 50.38
N ILE A 241 22.35 -2.93 50.43
CA ILE A 241 22.12 -3.89 51.53
C ILE A 241 23.27 -4.91 51.61
N HIS A 242 23.75 -5.41 50.47
CA HIS A 242 24.89 -6.35 50.46
C HIS A 242 26.21 -5.69 50.92
N CYS A 243 26.43 -4.42 50.55
CA CYS A 243 27.62 -3.66 50.95
C CYS A 243 27.64 -3.36 52.46
N LEU A 244 26.46 -3.06 53.03
CA LEU A 244 26.29 -2.85 54.47
C LEU A 244 26.54 -4.14 55.26
N LYS A 245 26.10 -5.29 54.74
CA LYS A 245 26.25 -6.60 55.40
C LYS A 245 27.70 -7.12 55.41
N ASN A 246 28.54 -6.70 54.46
CA ASN A 246 29.97 -7.08 54.41
C ASN A 246 30.88 -6.15 55.23
N LYS A 247 30.35 -5.08 55.82
CA LYS A 247 31.10 -4.12 56.64
C LYS A 247 30.98 -4.37 58.15
N ILE A 248 30.14 -5.32 58.55
CA ILE A 248 29.92 -5.79 59.93
C ILE A 248 30.60 -7.15 60.07
#